data_AF-A0A2E8DUK3-F1
#
_entry.id   AF-A0A2E8DUK3-F1
#
_cell.length_a   1.000
_cell.length_b   1.000
_cell.length_c   1.000
_cell.angle_alpha   90.00
_cell.angle_beta   90.00
_cell.angle_gamma   90.00
#
_symmetry.space_group_name_H-M   'P 1'
#
loop_
_entity.id
_entity.type
_entity.pdbx_description
1 polymer ?
#
loop_
_entity_poly.entity_id
_entity_poly.type
_entity_poly.pdbx_seq_one_letter_code
_entity_poly.pdbx_strand_id
1 'polypeptide(L)'
;MIEIKLATSQDYTYLVHKDHHVQPEVITKKIEDAEIIVVLDNEQNIGWLRFNYFWDEIPFMNMLRIEEDYRKKGIGTKLVNFWEIEMQKRGNY
;
A
#
# COMPACT_ATOMS: atom_id res chain seq x y z
N MET A 1 -15.74 8.52 -2.07
CA MET A 1 -14.64 9.37 -2.55
C MET A 1 -13.38 8.56 -2.44
N ILE A 2 -12.61 8.45 -3.52
CA ILE A 2 -11.38 7.65 -3.54
C ILE A 2 -10.23 8.46 -2.93
N GLU A 3 -9.62 7.92 -1.88
CA GLU A 3 -8.45 8.48 -1.20
C GLU A 3 -7.29 7.47 -1.28
N ILE A 4 -6.05 7.98 -1.44
CA ILE A 4 -4.83 7.16 -1.44
C ILE A 4 -3.88 7.79 -0.43
N LYS A 5 -3.40 6.99 0.52
CA LYS A 5 -2.53 7.45 1.62
C LYS A 5 -1.58 6.36 2.08
N LEU A 6 -0.51 6.75 2.78
CA LEU A 6 0.31 5.81 3.54
C LEU A 6 -0.56 5.15 4.62
N ALA A 7 -0.37 3.85 4.81
CA ALA A 7 -1.09 3.09 5.82
C ALA A 7 -0.76 3.61 7.22
N THR A 8 -1.75 3.55 8.10
CA THR A 8 -1.61 3.89 9.51
C THR A 8 -2.06 2.73 10.37
N SER A 9 -1.93 2.85 11.69
CA SER A 9 -2.42 1.85 12.65
C SER A 9 -3.92 1.56 12.50
N GLN A 10 -4.71 2.50 11.98
CA GLN A 10 -6.14 2.32 11.71
C GLN A 10 -6.40 1.29 10.60
N ASP A 11 -5.45 1.11 9.68
CA ASP A 11 -5.56 0.22 8.54
C ASP A 11 -5.11 -1.22 8.87
N TYR A 12 -4.50 -1.41 10.05
CA TYR A 12 -3.91 -2.69 10.48
C TYR A 12 -4.89 -3.86 10.39
N THR A 13 -6.08 -3.71 10.95
CA THR A 13 -7.10 -4.77 10.96
C THR A 13 -7.47 -5.20 9.54
N TYR A 14 -7.64 -4.25 8.62
CA TYR A 14 -7.91 -4.55 7.22
C TYR A 14 -6.73 -5.32 6.58
N LEU A 15 -5.50 -4.85 6.79
CA LEU A 15 -4.30 -5.41 6.17
C LEU A 15 -4.02 -6.84 6.66
N VAL A 16 -4.12 -7.12 7.95
CA VAL A 16 -3.93 -8.48 8.50
C VAL A 16 -5.00 -9.45 7.99
N HIS A 17 -6.24 -8.98 7.82
CA HIS A 17 -7.31 -9.81 7.27
C HIS A 17 -7.19 -10.06 5.77
N LYS A 18 -6.48 -9.23 5.01
CA LYS A 18 -6.46 -9.30 3.54
C LYS A 18 -5.11 -9.72 2.95
N ASP A 19 -3.99 -9.39 3.59
CA ASP A 19 -2.65 -9.79 3.18
C ASP A 19 -2.16 -11.02 3.96
N HIS A 20 -2.68 -12.19 3.59
CA HIS A 20 -2.28 -13.47 4.19
C HIS A 20 -0.86 -13.93 3.78
N HIS A 21 -0.12 -13.17 2.96
CA HIS A 21 1.21 -13.56 2.49
C HIS A 21 2.31 -13.20 3.49
N VAL A 22 1.98 -12.42 4.52
CA VAL A 22 2.93 -11.99 5.55
C VAL A 22 2.30 -12.13 6.94
N GLN A 23 3.15 -12.32 7.95
CA GLN A 23 2.69 -12.43 9.32
C GLN A 23 2.21 -11.06 9.85
N PRO A 24 1.28 -11.03 10.82
CA PRO A 24 0.76 -9.77 11.37
C PRO A 24 1.84 -8.82 11.89
N GLU A 25 2.91 -9.36 12.49
CA GLU A 25 4.03 -8.58 13.02
C GLU A 25 4.80 -7.86 11.89
N VAL A 26 4.87 -8.49 10.70
CA VAL A 26 5.47 -7.87 9.51
C VAL A 26 4.60 -6.73 9.03
N ILE A 27 3.27 -6.86 9.06
CA ILE A 27 2.35 -5.77 8.71
C ILE A 27 2.57 -4.57 9.64
N THR A 28 2.65 -4.80 10.96
CA THR A 28 2.92 -3.73 11.93
C THR A 28 4.20 -2.98 11.60
N LYS A 29 5.30 -3.70 11.40
CA LYS A 29 6.59 -3.10 11.04
C LYS A 29 6.51 -2.32 9.73
N LYS A 30 5.85 -2.88 8.71
CA LYS A 30 5.68 -2.22 7.39
C LYS A 30 4.83 -0.95 7.46
N ILE A 31 3.88 -0.86 8.39
CA ILE A 31 3.13 0.37 8.66
C ILE A 31 4.06 1.42 9.31
N GLU A 32 4.84 1.02 10.31
CA GLU A 32 5.79 1.90 11.01
C GLU A 32 6.86 2.46 10.06
N ASP A 33 7.37 1.62 9.16
CA ASP A 33 8.38 1.98 8.14
C ASP A 33 7.78 2.76 6.95
N ALA A 34 6.47 3.01 6.96
CA ALA A 34 5.72 3.66 5.87
C ALA A 34 5.93 2.97 4.51
N GLU A 35 5.85 1.63 4.51
CA GLU A 35 6.06 0.73 3.36
C GLU A 35 4.77 0.06 2.86
N ILE A 36 3.62 0.58 3.29
CA ILE A 36 2.29 0.19 2.78
C ILE A 36 1.52 1.46 2.43
N ILE A 37 0.89 1.45 1.25
CA ILE A 37 -0.05 2.47 0.79
C ILE A 37 -1.43 1.81 0.68
N VAL A 38 -2.46 2.47 1.19
CA VAL A 38 -3.84 2.00 1.15
C VAL A 38 -4.70 2.89 0.26
N VAL A 39 -5.76 2.30 -0.29
CA VAL A 39 -6.81 3.00 -1.01
C VAL A 39 -8.10 2.88 -0.25
N LEU A 40 -8.78 4.00 -0.04
CA LEU A 40 -10.08 4.07 0.63
C LEU A 40 -11.16 4.54 -0.33
N ASP A 41 -12.38 4.05 -0.16
CA ASP A 41 -13.60 4.66 -0.68
C ASP A 41 -14.54 4.97 0.48
N ASN A 42 -14.76 6.25 0.78
CA ASN A 42 -15.57 6.70 1.92
C ASN A 42 -15.15 6.01 3.24
N GLU A 43 -13.86 6.11 3.59
CA GLU A 43 -13.24 5.52 4.80
C GLU A 43 -13.12 3.99 4.81
N GLN A 44 -13.70 3.29 3.84
CA GLN A 44 -13.52 1.85 3.70
C GLN A 44 -12.27 1.52 2.89
N ASN A 45 -11.38 0.71 3.44
CA ASN A 45 -10.23 0.18 2.71
C ASN A 45 -10.66 -0.76 1.57
N ILE A 46 -10.22 -0.47 0.35
CA ILE A 46 -10.59 -1.17 -0.89
C ILE A 46 -9.38 -1.67 -1.69
N GLY A 47 -8.18 -1.51 -1.16
CA GLY A 47 -6.96 -2.01 -1.76
C GLY A 47 -5.71 -1.53 -1.04
N TRP A 48 -4.58 -2.17 -1.35
CA TRP A 48 -3.28 -1.79 -0.83
C TRP A 48 -2.15 -2.11 -1.81
N LEU A 49 -1.03 -1.44 -1.59
CA LEU A 49 0.26 -1.70 -2.20
C LEU A 49 1.27 -1.82 -1.06
N ARG A 50 1.99 -2.93 -1.01
CA ARG A 50 3.10 -3.16 -0.08
C ARG A 50 4.40 -3.21 -0.85
N PHE A 51 5.42 -2.55 -0.35
CA PHE A 51 6.75 -2.49 -0.97
C PHE A 51 7.85 -2.68 0.09
N ASN A 52 9.09 -2.70 -0.37
CA ASN A 52 10.30 -2.69 0.44
C ASN A 52 11.44 -2.08 -0.38
N TYR A 53 12.65 -2.06 0.18
CA TYR A 53 13.85 -1.66 -0.52
C TYR A 53 14.80 -2.85 -0.67
N PHE A 54 15.27 -3.10 -1.90
CA PHE A 54 16.40 -3.96 -2.15
C PHE A 54 17.70 -3.22 -1.86
N TRP A 55 18.61 -3.90 -1.15
CA TRP A 55 19.86 -3.31 -0.68
C TRP A 55 19.65 -2.00 0.08
N ASP A 56 18.50 -1.87 0.74
CA ASP A 56 18.08 -0.69 1.50
C ASP A 56 17.94 0.61 0.66
N GLU A 57 18.03 0.53 -0.67
CA GLU A 57 18.01 1.68 -1.58
C GLU A 57 16.98 1.56 -2.70
N ILE A 58 16.88 0.40 -3.36
CA ILE A 58 16.10 0.27 -4.59
C ILE A 58 14.65 -0.12 -4.25
N PRO A 59 13.65 0.75 -4.48
CA PRO A 59 12.27 0.44 -4.13
C PRO A 59 11.72 -0.70 -4.98
N PHE A 60 11.07 -1.66 -4.33
CA PHE A 60 10.49 -2.83 -4.97
C PHE A 60 9.06 -3.08 -4.50
N MET A 61 8.14 -3.15 -5.46
CA MET A 61 6.73 -3.41 -5.19
C MET A 61 6.50 -4.90 -4.96
N ASN A 62 6.23 -5.29 -3.72
CA ASN A 62 6.01 -6.69 -3.35
C ASN A 62 4.61 -7.18 -3.71
N MET A 63 3.60 -6.34 -3.48
CA MET A 63 2.21 -6.72 -3.62
C MET A 63 1.38 -5.50 -4.00
N LEU A 64 0.44 -5.69 -4.92
CA LEU A 64 -0.64 -4.76 -5.21
C LEU A 64 -1.95 -5.54 -5.30
N ARG A 65 -2.95 -5.14 -4.52
CA ARG A 65 -4.28 -5.75 -4.58
C ARG A 65 -5.35 -4.68 -4.48
N ILE A 66 -6.34 -4.79 -5.36
CA ILE A 66 -7.60 -4.04 -5.30
C ILE A 66 -8.73 -5.04 -5.12
N GLU A 67 -9.68 -4.74 -4.24
CA GLU A 67 -10.90 -5.52 -4.05
C GLU A 67 -11.66 -5.67 -5.37
N GLU A 68 -12.27 -6.82 -5.59
CA GLU A 68 -12.72 -7.24 -6.93
C GLU A 68 -13.76 -6.28 -7.52
N ASP A 69 -14.69 -5.82 -6.69
CA ASP A 69 -15.75 -4.86 -7.04
C ASP A 69 -15.22 -3.47 -7.42
N TYR A 70 -13.94 -3.20 -7.13
CA TYR A 70 -13.27 -1.92 -7.39
C TYR A 70 -12.25 -2.01 -8.53
N ARG A 71 -12.07 -3.19 -9.15
CA ARG A 71 -11.16 -3.37 -10.29
C ARG A 71 -11.71 -2.72 -11.57
N LYS A 72 -10.83 -2.53 -12.57
CA LYS A 72 -11.13 -1.92 -13.88
C LYS A 72 -11.64 -0.47 -13.83
N LYS A 73 -11.48 0.22 -12.69
CA LYS A 73 -11.84 1.64 -12.48
C LYS A 73 -10.63 2.59 -12.48
N GLY A 74 -9.45 2.13 -12.92
CA GLY A 74 -8.20 2.91 -12.93
C GLY A 74 -7.57 3.13 -11.55
N ILE A 75 -8.10 2.52 -10.49
CA ILE A 75 -7.61 2.68 -9.11
C ILE A 75 -6.18 2.15 -8.94
N GLY A 76 -5.87 0.98 -9.51
CA GLY A 76 -4.52 0.41 -9.46
C GLY A 76 -3.48 1.35 -10.07
N THR A 77 -3.78 1.98 -11.21
CA THR A 77 -2.90 2.98 -11.83
C THR A 77 -2.67 4.18 -10.91
N LYS A 78 -3.73 4.71 -10.29
CA LYS A 78 -3.58 5.84 -9.34
C LYS A 78 -2.72 5.47 -8.13
N LEU A 79 -2.86 4.24 -7.63
CA LEU A 79 -2.08 3.72 -6.51
C LEU A 79 -0.59 3.58 -6.87
N VAL A 80 -0.28 3.04 -8.06
CA VAL A 80 1.10 2.95 -8.56
C VAL A 80 1.70 4.34 -8.76
N ASN A 81 0.98 5.27 -9.39
CA ASN A 81 1.47 6.64 -9.58
C ASN A 81 1.75 7.35 -8.25
N PHE A 82 0.89 7.14 -7.24
CA PHE A 82 1.13 7.66 -5.90
C PHE A 82 2.42 7.09 -5.31
N TRP A 83 2.63 5.77 -5.41
CA TRP A 83 3.85 5.12 -4.96
C TRP A 83 5.10 5.66 -5.67
N GLU A 84 5.07 5.81 -6.99
CA GLU A 84 6.19 6.38 -7.77
C GLU A 84 6.54 7.80 -7.29
N ILE A 85 5.55 8.65 -7.08
CA ILE A 85 5.74 10.02 -6.55
C ILE A 85 6.36 9.97 -5.14
N GLU A 86 5.89 9.07 -4.27
CA GLU A 86 6.47 8.92 -2.93
C GLU A 86 7.91 8.39 -2.97
N MET A 87 8.25 7.51 -3.91
CA MET A 87 9.63 7.02 -4.07
C MET A 87 10.55 8.14 -4.58
N GLN A 88 10.09 8.95 -5.53
CA GLN A 88 10.83 10.12 -6.01
C GLN A 88 11.11 11.13 -4.89
N LYS A 89 10.11 11.41 -4.03
CA LYS A 89 10.30 12.29 -2.86
C LYS A 89 11.34 11.76 -1.86
N ARG A 90 11.49 10.44 -1.78
CA ARG A 90 12.49 9.77 -0.93
C ARG A 90 13.88 9.70 -1.59
N GLY A 91 14.05 10.25 -2.80
CA GLY A 91 15.31 10.29 -3.52
C GLY A 91 15.58 9.08 -4.41
N ASN A 92 14.56 8.23 -4.64
CA ASN A 92 14.67 7.04 -5.50
C ASN A 92 14.06 7.35 -6.88
N TYR A 93 14.85 7.15 -7.95
CA TYR A 93 14.53 7.51 -9.34
C TYR A 93 14.56 6.30 -10.26
#